data_AF-A0A7S4U6R3-F1
#
_entry.id   AF-A0A7S4U6R3-F1
#
_cell.length_a   1.000
_cell.length_b   1.000
_cell.length_c   1.000
_cell.angle_alpha   90.00
_cell.angle_beta   90.00
_cell.angle_gamma   90.00
#
_symmetry.space_group_name_H-M   'P 1'
#
loop_
_entity.id
_entity.type
_entity.pdbx_description
1 polymer ?
#
loop_
_entity_poly.entity_id
_entity_poly.type
_entity_poly.pdbx_seq_one_letter_code
_entity_poly.pdbx_strand_id
1 'polypeptide(L)'
;MAGMRLAWLTMAVNLAAWAVSLSHAELKTPASGRLCFSSLSSSLLARNVALGQAGRRKTDMGKTRIRCSTPMNGDQEDHPLPTKRPVTQWTMPASSSKSAAAKDKVSLWKQHTLDVPAPSMTEKKGDCRLFLDTANLNEMAELLPLGIFYGVTTNPLLLERAKVPCSHHALQDLAATAFALGSKEFMCQTWGTKVDELVDNGIRLANLDSRVVVKVPLTFAGIEAASMMSNLGIRVCTTACYSPHQVITSVSAGAEYVAPYLGRMNDAGRDGMQSVVDMQKIVDGMRSKTRVLVASIRDADQLAVLAARGCNTFTISPKVARLLTEDELTMDAATDFAKSASSNSADEKKSSLGFSM
;
A
#
# COMPACT_ATOMS: atom_id res chain seq x y z
N MET A 1 6.86 25.15 38.07
CA MET A 1 7.65 25.13 36.82
C MET A 1 9.09 24.70 37.09
N ALA A 2 9.33 23.40 37.36
CA ALA A 2 10.69 22.86 37.55
C ALA A 2 10.89 21.45 36.95
N GLY A 3 9.83 20.79 36.46
CA GLY A 3 9.90 19.41 35.95
C GLY A 3 10.27 19.25 34.46
N MET A 4 10.27 20.31 33.65
CA MET A 4 10.49 20.23 32.20
C MET A 4 11.95 20.47 31.76
N ARG A 5 12.85 20.84 32.66
CA ARG A 5 14.27 21.10 32.32
C ARG A 5 15.20 19.88 32.50
N LEU A 6 14.75 18.81 33.15
CA LEU A 6 15.60 17.65 33.44
C LEU A 6 15.59 16.58 32.31
N ALA A 7 14.54 16.54 31.49
CA ALA A 7 14.41 15.58 30.39
C ALA A 7 15.30 15.92 29.16
N TRP A 8 15.61 17.20 28.95
CA TRP A 8 16.46 17.63 27.83
C TRP A 8 17.96 17.39 28.08
N LEU A 9 18.40 17.38 29.34
CA LEU A 9 19.81 17.11 29.67
C LEU A 9 20.18 15.63 29.54
N THR A 10 19.25 14.70 29.71
CA THR A 10 19.51 13.25 29.62
C THR A 10 19.60 12.75 28.17
N MET A 11 18.93 13.39 27.21
CA MET A 11 19.08 13.07 25.79
C MET A 11 20.39 13.59 25.18
N ALA A 12 20.90 14.74 25.63
CA ALA A 12 22.14 15.32 25.09
C ALA A 12 23.40 14.51 25.47
N VAL A 13 23.39 13.84 26.63
CA VAL A 13 24.55 13.07 27.12
C VAL A 13 24.70 11.72 26.39
N ASN A 14 23.62 11.13 25.87
CA ASN A 14 23.70 9.86 25.13
C ASN A 14 24.11 10.00 23.66
N LEU A 15 23.91 11.16 23.03
CA LEU A 15 24.35 11.42 21.65
C LEU A 15 25.85 11.71 21.55
N ALA A 16 26.46 12.27 22.60
CA ALA A 16 27.90 12.54 22.64
C ALA A 16 28.75 11.27 22.83
N ALA A 17 28.20 10.21 23.44
CA ALA A 17 28.91 8.95 23.68
C ALA A 17 29.03 8.06 22.42
N TRP A 18 28.25 8.31 21.37
CA TRP A 18 28.31 7.53 20.12
C TRP A 18 29.28 8.12 19.08
N ALA A 19 29.63 9.41 19.21
CA ALA A 19 30.47 10.13 18.25
C ALA A 19 31.99 9.99 18.47
N VAL A 20 32.43 9.30 19.53
CA VAL A 20 33.87 9.20 19.90
C VAL A 20 34.54 7.91 19.39
N SER A 21 33.85 7.02 18.67
CA SER A 21 34.43 5.74 18.21
C SER A 21 34.82 5.68 16.72
N LEU A 22 34.95 6.82 16.03
CA LEU A 22 35.35 6.88 14.62
C LEU A 22 36.38 7.99 14.35
N SER A 23 37.55 7.85 14.97
CA SER A 23 38.75 8.55 14.52
C SER A 23 39.93 7.80 15.09
N HIS A 24 40.47 6.85 14.31
CA HIS A 24 41.86 6.36 14.30
C HIS A 24 41.94 5.26 13.23
N ALA A 25 42.21 5.63 11.98
CA ALA A 25 42.74 4.71 10.97
C ALA A 25 43.75 5.49 10.13
N GLU A 26 45.01 5.35 10.54
CA GLU A 26 46.18 5.95 9.89
C GLU A 26 46.42 5.37 8.49
N LEU A 27 46.87 6.27 7.61
CA LEU A 27 47.47 6.00 6.31
C LEU A 27 48.73 5.13 6.44
N LYS A 28 48.76 3.97 5.77
CA LYS A 28 50.01 3.32 5.33
C LYS A 28 49.85 2.71 3.94
N THR A 29 50.47 3.34 2.95
CA THR A 29 50.87 2.72 1.68
C THR A 29 52.00 1.72 1.91
N PRO A 30 52.07 0.65 1.11
CA PRO A 30 53.37 0.28 0.55
C PRO A 30 53.35 -0.02 -0.94
N ALA A 31 54.51 0.20 -1.54
CA ALA A 31 54.86 0.03 -2.93
C ALA A 31 55.20 -1.42 -3.29
N SER A 32 55.10 -1.68 -4.61
CA SER A 32 55.90 -2.62 -5.42
C SER A 32 55.94 -4.12 -5.07
N GLY A 33 55.48 -4.96 -6.00
CA GLY A 33 55.73 -6.41 -6.01
C GLY A 33 55.10 -7.11 -7.21
N ARG A 34 55.93 -7.41 -8.22
CA ARG A 34 55.68 -8.15 -9.48
C ARG A 34 55.16 -9.59 -9.28
N LEU A 35 54.22 -10.07 -10.12
CA LEU A 35 54.40 -11.04 -11.24
C LEU A 35 53.13 -11.84 -11.60
N CYS A 36 52.85 -11.85 -12.92
CA CYS A 36 52.25 -12.88 -13.80
C CYS A 36 50.99 -13.67 -13.40
N PHE A 37 49.97 -13.63 -14.28
CA PHE A 37 49.68 -14.73 -15.23
C PHE A 37 48.78 -14.25 -16.41
N SER A 38 49.26 -14.54 -17.63
CA SER A 38 48.57 -14.87 -18.91
C SER A 38 47.18 -14.28 -19.22
N SER A 39 47.05 -13.40 -20.22
CA SER A 39 46.61 -13.69 -21.62
C SER A 39 45.27 -14.44 -21.71
N LEU A 40 44.18 -13.87 -22.24
CA LEU A 40 43.94 -13.55 -23.67
C LEU A 40 42.91 -12.41 -23.75
N SER A 41 43.31 -11.24 -24.22
CA SER A 41 43.01 -10.65 -25.55
C SER A 41 41.53 -10.63 -25.94
N SER A 42 40.88 -9.45 -25.90
CA SER A 42 40.68 -8.53 -27.05
C SER A 42 39.55 -9.01 -27.97
N SER A 43 38.54 -8.24 -28.38
CA SER A 43 38.38 -6.81 -28.63
C SER A 43 36.87 -6.55 -28.81
N LEU A 44 36.26 -5.52 -28.20
CA LEU A 44 36.12 -4.17 -28.77
C LEU A 44 35.77 -4.16 -30.27
N LEU A 45 34.54 -3.77 -30.61
CA LEU A 45 34.33 -2.53 -31.37
C LEU A 45 32.87 -2.06 -31.31
N ALA A 46 32.74 -0.76 -31.07
CA ALA A 46 31.54 0.04 -31.15
C ALA A 46 31.20 0.45 -32.60
N ARG A 47 30.10 1.22 -32.74
CA ARG A 47 29.63 2.05 -33.89
C ARG A 47 28.66 1.32 -34.83
N ASN A 48 27.60 1.93 -35.39
CA ASN A 48 27.24 3.34 -35.53
C ASN A 48 25.73 3.50 -35.90
N VAL A 49 25.26 4.72 -35.67
CA VAL A 49 24.06 5.40 -36.19
C VAL A 49 24.03 5.46 -37.73
N ALA A 50 22.84 5.37 -38.38
CA ALA A 50 22.33 6.35 -39.38
C ALA A 50 21.05 5.89 -40.13
N LEU A 51 20.02 6.75 -40.03
CA LEU A 51 19.10 7.29 -41.06
C LEU A 51 18.85 6.56 -42.40
N GLY A 52 17.56 6.47 -42.77
CA GLY A 52 17.10 6.27 -44.15
C GLY A 52 15.62 6.59 -44.34
N GLN A 53 15.32 7.63 -45.12
CA GLN A 53 13.97 8.13 -45.45
C GLN A 53 13.25 7.31 -46.54
N ALA A 54 11.92 7.47 -46.53
CA ALA A 54 10.98 7.52 -47.68
C ALA A 54 10.61 6.23 -48.44
N GLY A 55 9.32 5.90 -48.37
CA GLY A 55 8.61 5.04 -49.32
C GLY A 55 7.10 5.21 -49.21
N ARG A 56 6.50 6.03 -50.09
CA ARG A 56 5.05 6.19 -50.26
C ARG A 56 4.40 4.85 -50.65
N ARG A 57 3.23 4.54 -50.08
CA ARG A 57 2.11 3.93 -50.82
C ARG A 57 0.77 4.17 -50.11
N LYS A 58 -0.12 4.86 -50.83
CA LYS A 58 -1.55 5.04 -50.50
C LYS A 58 -2.25 3.69 -50.49
N THR A 59 -3.15 3.46 -49.54
CA THR A 59 -4.34 2.62 -49.75
C THR A 59 -5.56 3.28 -49.14
N ASP A 60 -6.68 2.94 -49.76
CA ASP A 60 -7.90 3.70 -49.93
C ASP A 60 -8.94 3.38 -48.85
N MET A 61 -9.89 4.30 -48.66
CA MET A 61 -10.99 4.19 -47.72
C MET A 61 -12.05 3.21 -48.20
N GLY A 62 -12.39 2.23 -47.36
CA GLY A 62 -13.53 1.33 -47.56
C GLY A 62 -14.35 1.21 -46.28
N LYS A 63 -15.40 2.02 -46.17
CA LYS A 63 -16.43 1.94 -45.12
C LYS A 63 -17.25 0.68 -45.31
N THR A 64 -17.23 -0.25 -44.34
CA THR A 64 -18.22 -1.33 -44.27
C THR A 64 -19.22 -1.04 -43.15
N ARG A 65 -20.36 -0.47 -43.54
CA ARG A 65 -21.59 -0.39 -42.74
C ARG A 65 -22.19 -1.78 -42.66
N ILE A 66 -22.35 -2.34 -41.46
CA ILE A 66 -23.22 -3.50 -41.23
C ILE A 66 -24.66 -2.99 -41.21
N ARG A 67 -25.43 -3.28 -42.26
CA ARG A 67 -26.89 -3.11 -42.30
C ARG A 67 -27.54 -4.29 -41.61
N CYS A 68 -28.37 -4.01 -40.62
CA CYS A 68 -29.33 -4.95 -40.06
C CYS A 68 -30.67 -4.71 -40.78
N SER A 69 -31.16 -5.67 -41.55
CA SER A 69 -32.54 -5.67 -42.08
C SER A 69 -32.85 -6.99 -42.79
N THR A 70 -33.71 -7.84 -42.20
CA THR A 70 -34.86 -8.53 -42.86
C THR A 70 -35.61 -9.41 -41.83
N PRO A 71 -36.87 -9.81 -42.09
CA PRO A 71 -38.01 -9.57 -41.20
C PRO A 71 -38.47 -10.82 -40.43
N MET A 72 -39.27 -10.60 -39.37
CA MET A 72 -40.03 -11.67 -38.73
C MET A 72 -41.23 -12.03 -39.60
N ASN A 73 -41.23 -13.26 -40.13
CA ASN A 73 -42.45 -13.99 -40.47
C ASN A 73 -42.41 -15.30 -39.68
N GLY A 74 -43.53 -15.61 -39.03
CA GLY A 74 -43.68 -16.81 -38.23
C GLY A 74 -43.92 -18.04 -39.08
N ASP A 75 -43.41 -19.17 -38.58
CA ASP A 75 -43.98 -20.50 -38.77
C ASP A 75 -43.74 -21.24 -37.45
N GLN A 76 -44.84 -21.66 -36.81
CA GLN A 76 -44.85 -22.54 -35.66
C GLN A 76 -44.57 -23.97 -36.16
N GLU A 77 -43.41 -24.53 -35.83
CA GLU A 77 -43.21 -25.98 -35.83
C GLU A 77 -43.20 -26.49 -34.38
N ASP A 78 -44.18 -27.33 -34.07
CA ASP A 78 -44.35 -28.05 -32.81
C ASP A 78 -43.22 -29.09 -32.63
N HIS A 79 -42.29 -28.82 -31.72
CA HIS A 79 -41.38 -29.84 -31.19
C HIS A 79 -41.88 -30.29 -29.81
N PRO A 80 -42.12 -31.61 -29.58
CA PRO A 80 -42.54 -32.09 -28.28
C PRO A 80 -41.42 -31.92 -27.25
N LEU A 81 -41.74 -31.26 -26.13
CA LEU A 81 -40.86 -31.07 -24.98
C LEU A 81 -40.40 -32.44 -24.42
N PRO A 82 -39.10 -32.63 -24.10
CA PRO A 82 -38.63 -33.87 -23.52
C PRO A 82 -39.22 -34.04 -22.11
N THR A 83 -39.80 -35.23 -21.87
CA THR A 83 -40.42 -35.66 -20.62
C THR A 83 -39.49 -35.51 -19.41
N LYS A 84 -40.06 -35.06 -18.30
CA LYS A 84 -39.43 -34.85 -16.98
C LYS A 84 -38.41 -35.95 -16.64
N ARG A 85 -37.13 -35.58 -16.54
CA ARG A 85 -36.12 -36.41 -15.84
C ARG A 85 -36.50 -36.48 -14.35
N PRO A 86 -36.35 -37.63 -13.69
CA PRO A 86 -36.58 -37.70 -12.25
C PRO A 86 -35.57 -36.78 -11.54
N VAL A 87 -36.09 -35.92 -10.66
CA VAL A 87 -35.28 -35.12 -9.75
C VAL A 87 -34.54 -36.09 -8.85
N THR A 88 -33.25 -36.31 -9.10
CA THR A 88 -32.40 -36.95 -8.11
C THR A 88 -32.34 -36.02 -6.91
N GLN A 89 -32.90 -36.47 -5.80
CA GLN A 89 -32.72 -35.83 -4.50
C GLN A 89 -31.22 -35.67 -4.28
N TRP A 90 -30.75 -34.42 -4.28
CA TRP A 90 -29.41 -34.09 -3.80
C TRP A 90 -29.41 -34.32 -2.28
N THR A 91 -29.12 -35.54 -1.87
CA THR A 91 -28.82 -35.82 -0.46
C THR A 91 -27.47 -35.21 -0.14
N MET A 92 -27.47 -34.11 0.61
CA MET A 92 -26.28 -33.59 1.28
C MET A 92 -25.61 -34.74 2.03
N PRO A 93 -24.31 -35.02 1.83
CA PRO A 93 -23.60 -35.93 2.71
C PRO A 93 -23.64 -35.37 4.13
N ALA A 94 -24.01 -36.21 5.10
CA ALA A 94 -24.05 -35.83 6.51
C ALA A 94 -22.71 -35.23 6.94
N SER A 95 -22.71 -33.95 7.30
CA SER A 95 -21.52 -33.21 7.76
C SER A 95 -21.21 -33.55 9.22
N SER A 96 -20.76 -34.76 9.51
CA SER A 96 -20.48 -35.18 10.90
C SER A 96 -19.00 -35.48 11.10
N SER A 97 -18.20 -34.42 11.30
CA SER A 97 -16.95 -34.39 12.09
C SER A 97 -16.23 -33.03 11.93
N LYS A 98 -16.09 -32.53 10.69
CA LYS A 98 -15.48 -31.22 10.41
C LYS A 98 -16.25 -30.05 11.02
N SER A 99 -17.59 -30.15 11.09
CA SER A 99 -18.45 -29.11 11.66
C SER A 99 -18.24 -28.89 13.16
N ALA A 100 -17.93 -29.93 13.93
CA ALA A 100 -17.72 -29.81 15.37
C ALA A 100 -16.35 -29.18 15.66
N ALA A 101 -15.29 -29.71 15.05
CA ALA A 101 -13.94 -29.15 15.19
C ALA A 101 -13.84 -27.69 14.70
N ALA A 102 -14.55 -27.31 13.64
CA ALA A 102 -14.62 -25.92 13.20
C ALA A 102 -15.36 -25.01 14.20
N LYS A 103 -16.44 -25.50 14.83
CA LYS A 103 -17.15 -24.77 15.90
C LYS A 103 -16.28 -24.59 17.14
N ASP A 104 -15.49 -25.59 17.50
CA ASP A 104 -14.55 -25.53 18.61
C ASP A 104 -13.46 -24.49 18.37
N LYS A 105 -12.88 -24.45 17.16
CA LYS A 105 -11.88 -23.44 16.77
C LYS A 105 -12.41 -22.01 16.75
N VAL A 106 -13.59 -21.79 16.17
CA VAL A 106 -14.19 -20.44 16.17
C VAL A 106 -14.46 -19.97 17.60
N SER A 107 -14.88 -20.87 18.49
CA SER A 107 -15.07 -20.56 19.90
C SER A 107 -13.76 -20.20 20.59
N LEU A 108 -12.68 -20.94 20.30
CA LEU A 108 -11.33 -20.64 20.77
C LEU A 108 -10.86 -19.27 20.28
N TRP A 109 -11.05 -18.95 18.99
CA TRP A 109 -10.66 -17.66 18.43
C TRP A 109 -11.41 -16.49 19.07
N LYS A 110 -12.70 -16.64 19.35
CA LYS A 110 -13.48 -15.62 20.08
C LYS A 110 -12.94 -15.34 21.48
N GLN A 111 -12.39 -16.34 22.17
CA GLN A 111 -11.78 -16.15 23.49
C GLN A 111 -10.47 -15.37 23.43
N HIS A 112 -9.84 -15.33 22.25
CA HIS A 112 -8.55 -14.68 22.04
C HIS A 112 -8.66 -13.36 21.30
N THR A 113 -9.83 -12.91 20.83
CA THR A 113 -9.97 -11.58 20.23
C THR A 113 -10.00 -10.49 21.30
N LEU A 114 -9.42 -9.31 21.02
CA LEU A 114 -9.54 -8.15 21.92
C LEU A 114 -11.00 -7.86 22.26
N ASP A 115 -11.28 -7.68 23.55
CA ASP A 115 -12.57 -7.18 24.05
C ASP A 115 -12.75 -5.68 23.77
N VAL A 116 -11.69 -4.99 23.34
CA VAL A 116 -11.73 -3.56 23.01
C VAL A 116 -12.26 -3.39 21.59
N PRO A 117 -13.41 -2.71 21.41
CA PRO A 117 -13.92 -2.46 20.07
C PRO A 117 -12.93 -1.62 19.27
N ALA A 118 -12.89 -1.86 17.96
CA ALA A 118 -12.18 -0.99 17.02
C ALA A 118 -12.50 0.49 17.33
N PRO A 119 -11.51 1.40 17.23
CA PRO A 119 -11.75 2.82 17.47
C PRO A 119 -12.98 3.29 16.69
N SER A 120 -13.89 3.99 17.37
CA SER A 120 -15.05 4.61 16.73
C SER A 120 -14.54 5.71 15.79
N MET A 121 -14.28 5.33 14.54
CA MET A 121 -14.00 6.28 13.49
C MET A 121 -15.34 6.93 13.13
N THR A 122 -15.54 8.19 13.52
CA THR A 122 -16.60 9.03 12.92
C THR A 122 -16.21 9.27 11.47
N GLU A 123 -16.44 8.28 10.61
CA GLU A 123 -16.02 8.31 9.22
C GLU A 123 -16.91 9.26 8.44
N LYS A 124 -16.37 10.42 8.05
CA LYS A 124 -16.97 11.18 6.97
C LYS A 124 -16.58 10.50 5.66
N LYS A 125 -17.59 10.03 4.92
CA LYS A 125 -17.41 9.55 3.55
C LYS A 125 -16.74 10.69 2.76
N GLY A 126 -15.51 10.49 2.30
CA GLY A 126 -14.74 11.49 1.55
C GLY A 126 -13.38 11.87 2.14
N ASP A 127 -13.08 11.51 3.40
CA ASP A 127 -11.79 11.86 4.00
C ASP A 127 -10.62 11.12 3.31
N CYS A 128 -9.60 11.87 2.92
CA CYS A 128 -8.37 11.31 2.36
C CYS A 128 -7.58 10.55 3.44
N ARG A 129 -7.15 9.32 3.14
CA ARG A 129 -6.23 8.54 3.98
C ARG A 129 -4.97 8.23 3.20
N LEU A 130 -3.88 8.89 3.55
CA LEU A 130 -2.55 8.62 3.01
C LEU A 130 -1.76 7.78 4.00
N PHE A 131 -1.25 6.62 3.57
CA PHE A 131 -0.43 5.73 4.39
C PHE A 131 1.01 5.71 3.87
N LEU A 132 1.95 5.51 4.80
CA LEU A 132 3.35 5.29 4.48
C LEU A 132 3.64 3.77 4.41
N ASP A 133 4.10 3.29 3.26
CA ASP A 133 4.39 1.87 3.01
C ASP A 133 5.86 1.55 3.35
N THR A 134 6.15 1.35 4.64
CA THR A 134 7.50 1.04 5.12
C THR A 134 7.50 0.19 6.40
N ALA A 135 8.59 -0.54 6.60
CA ALA A 135 8.95 -1.17 7.87
C ALA A 135 10.27 -0.62 8.46
N ASN A 136 10.84 0.43 7.86
CA ASN A 136 12.10 1.03 8.30
C ASN A 136 11.83 2.13 9.33
N LEU A 137 12.43 2.00 10.51
CA LEU A 137 12.25 2.94 11.62
C LEU A 137 12.76 4.35 11.31
N ASN A 138 13.83 4.49 10.54
CA ASN A 138 14.37 5.81 10.18
C ASN A 138 13.42 6.54 9.24
N GLU A 139 12.86 5.82 8.25
CA GLU A 139 11.87 6.41 7.33
C GLU A 139 10.59 6.80 8.07
N MET A 140 10.15 6.02 9.06
CA MET A 140 9.02 6.39 9.92
C MET A 140 9.33 7.64 10.75
N ALA A 141 10.49 7.67 11.42
CA ALA A 141 10.90 8.78 12.27
C ALA A 141 11.06 10.09 11.49
N GLU A 142 11.40 10.00 10.20
CA GLU A 142 11.53 11.16 9.32
C GLU A 142 10.19 11.62 8.73
N LEU A 143 9.38 10.69 8.20
CA LEU A 143 8.23 11.05 7.37
C LEU A 143 6.91 11.15 8.14
N LEU A 144 6.71 10.39 9.22
CA LEU A 144 5.47 10.48 10.00
C LEU A 144 5.27 11.85 10.66
N PRO A 145 6.32 12.52 11.19
CA PRO A 145 6.18 13.87 11.77
C PRO A 145 5.70 14.96 10.80
N LEU A 146 5.73 14.70 9.47
CA LEU A 146 5.11 15.61 8.49
C LEU A 146 3.60 15.80 8.72
N GLY A 147 2.95 14.89 9.46
CA GLY A 147 1.55 15.03 9.87
C GLY A 147 0.51 14.77 8.78
N ILE A 148 0.95 14.42 7.56
CA ILE A 148 0.07 14.12 6.42
C ILE A 148 -0.34 12.64 6.35
N PHE A 149 0.42 11.75 7.00
CA PHE A 149 0.17 10.32 6.98
C PHE A 149 -0.86 9.95 8.04
N TYR A 150 -1.96 9.36 7.57
CA TYR A 150 -2.99 8.79 8.42
C TYR A 150 -2.49 7.52 9.12
N GLY A 151 -1.65 6.72 8.48
CA GLY A 151 -1.06 5.55 9.11
C GLY A 151 0.11 4.93 8.37
N VAL A 152 0.46 3.71 8.75
CA VAL A 152 1.55 2.92 8.16
C VAL A 152 1.02 1.60 7.63
N THR A 153 1.49 1.18 6.46
CA THR A 153 1.29 -0.19 5.97
C THR A 153 2.62 -0.92 5.88
N THR A 154 2.59 -2.20 6.26
CA THR A 154 3.73 -3.11 6.12
C THR A 154 3.32 -4.35 5.32
N ASN A 155 4.31 -5.14 4.94
CA ASN A 155 4.14 -6.49 4.40
C ASN A 155 5.46 -7.27 4.60
N PRO A 156 5.47 -8.61 4.44
CA PRO A 156 6.66 -9.42 4.71
C PRO A 156 7.89 -9.03 3.87
N LEU A 157 7.70 -8.57 2.62
CA LEU A 157 8.82 -8.13 1.78
C LEU A 157 9.43 -6.81 2.26
N LEU A 158 8.64 -5.92 2.86
CA LEU A 158 9.15 -4.70 3.48
C LEU A 158 9.91 -5.00 4.77
N LEU A 159 9.39 -5.92 5.60
CA LEU A 159 10.07 -6.39 6.80
C LEU A 159 11.44 -6.97 6.45
N GLU A 160 11.49 -7.85 5.45
CA GLU A 160 12.73 -8.45 4.95
C GLU A 160 13.75 -7.38 4.51
N ARG A 161 13.33 -6.41 3.67
CA ARG A 161 14.20 -5.31 3.22
C ARG A 161 14.71 -4.44 4.35
N ALA A 162 13.87 -4.20 5.36
CA ALA A 162 14.22 -3.45 6.57
C ALA A 162 15.03 -4.29 7.57
N LYS A 163 15.28 -5.59 7.28
CA LYS A 163 15.93 -6.55 8.19
C LYS A 163 15.19 -6.71 9.52
N VAL A 164 13.87 -6.54 9.49
CA VAL A 164 12.98 -6.78 10.64
C VAL A 164 12.42 -8.20 10.53
N PRO A 165 12.51 -9.04 11.58
CA PRO A 165 11.89 -10.36 11.55
C PRO A 165 10.38 -10.29 11.35
N CYS A 166 9.84 -11.20 10.54
CA CYS A 166 8.39 -11.39 10.46
C CYS A 166 7.91 -12.16 11.70
N SER A 167 7.65 -11.45 12.79
CA SER A 167 7.17 -12.03 14.05
C SER A 167 6.21 -11.07 14.76
N HIS A 168 5.36 -11.62 15.64
CA HIS A 168 4.40 -10.83 16.42
C HIS A 168 5.10 -9.77 17.29
N HIS A 169 6.21 -10.13 17.95
CA HIS A 169 6.98 -9.21 18.80
C HIS A 169 7.58 -8.05 17.99
N ALA A 170 8.24 -8.34 16.88
CA ALA A 170 8.82 -7.29 16.03
C ALA A 170 7.74 -6.37 15.45
N LEU A 171 6.57 -6.92 15.09
CA LEU A 171 5.43 -6.12 14.62
C LEU A 171 4.79 -5.30 15.75
N GLN A 172 4.82 -5.78 16.99
CA GLN A 172 4.38 -5.02 18.16
C GLN A 172 5.25 -3.77 18.36
N ASP A 173 6.58 -3.94 18.33
CA ASP A 173 7.54 -2.85 18.48
C ASP A 173 7.40 -1.82 17.35
N LEU A 174 7.24 -2.29 16.10
CA LEU A 174 7.00 -1.42 14.94
C LEU A 174 5.68 -0.64 15.07
N ALA A 175 4.60 -1.32 15.45
CA ALA A 175 3.30 -0.67 15.63
C ALA A 175 3.36 0.39 16.74
N ALA A 176 3.95 0.05 17.89
CA ALA A 176 4.14 0.99 19.00
C ALA A 176 4.94 2.23 18.57
N THR A 177 6.01 2.04 17.79
CA THR A 177 6.81 3.15 17.27
C THR A 177 6.00 4.01 16.30
N ALA A 178 5.30 3.42 15.34
CA ALA A 178 4.45 4.15 14.41
C ALA A 178 3.39 4.98 15.15
N PHE A 179 2.76 4.40 16.17
CA PHE A 179 1.76 5.09 17.00
C PHE A 179 2.36 6.24 17.81
N ALA A 180 3.56 6.06 18.39
CA ALA A 180 4.27 7.13 19.09
C ALA A 180 4.62 8.31 18.15
N LEU A 181 4.79 8.02 16.86
CA LEU A 181 5.05 9.01 15.81
C LEU A 181 3.76 9.60 15.18
N GLY A 182 2.59 9.34 15.76
CA GLY A 182 1.33 9.97 15.35
C GLY A 182 0.48 9.17 14.35
N SER A 183 0.88 7.94 14.01
CA SER A 183 0.07 7.05 13.18
C SER A 183 -1.28 6.74 13.85
N LYS A 184 -2.37 6.81 13.09
CA LYS A 184 -3.72 6.42 13.56
C LYS A 184 -4.02 4.94 13.33
N GLU A 185 -3.35 4.34 12.34
CA GLU A 185 -3.53 2.94 11.97
C GLU A 185 -2.22 2.29 11.56
N PHE A 186 -2.05 1.02 11.92
CA PHE A 186 -0.91 0.22 11.50
C PHE A 186 -1.41 -1.06 10.83
N MET A 187 -1.07 -1.25 9.56
CA MET A 187 -1.49 -2.44 8.83
C MET A 187 -0.33 -3.43 8.69
N CYS A 188 -0.53 -4.66 9.14
CA CYS A 188 0.45 -5.74 9.03
C CYS A 188 -0.18 -7.02 8.47
N GLN A 189 0.60 -7.79 7.73
CA GLN A 189 0.07 -8.95 7.01
C GLN A 189 0.18 -10.22 7.85
N THR A 190 -0.91 -11.00 7.90
CA THR A 190 -0.85 -12.38 8.36
C THR A 190 -0.05 -13.25 7.39
N TRP A 191 0.38 -14.41 7.85
CA TRP A 191 1.17 -15.38 7.09
C TRP A 191 0.73 -16.81 7.36
N GLY A 192 1.13 -17.72 6.46
CA GLY A 192 0.68 -19.11 6.44
C GLY A 192 0.11 -19.49 5.08
N THR A 193 -0.14 -20.79 4.89
CA THR A 193 -0.73 -21.34 3.65
C THR A 193 -2.13 -21.90 3.87
N LYS A 194 -2.49 -22.18 5.13
CA LYS A 194 -3.79 -22.72 5.54
C LYS A 194 -4.64 -21.65 6.22
N VAL A 195 -5.96 -21.81 6.14
CA VAL A 195 -6.93 -20.90 6.77
C VAL A 195 -6.63 -20.73 8.27
N ASP A 196 -6.43 -21.82 8.99
CA ASP A 196 -6.15 -21.79 10.43
C ASP A 196 -4.89 -20.98 10.77
N GLU A 197 -3.81 -21.16 10.01
CA GLU A 197 -2.55 -20.42 10.22
C GLU A 197 -2.76 -18.91 9.98
N LEU A 198 -3.50 -18.56 8.93
CA LEU A 198 -3.80 -17.17 8.60
C LEU A 198 -4.66 -16.50 9.68
N VAL A 199 -5.65 -17.23 10.22
CA VAL A 199 -6.52 -16.73 11.28
C VAL A 199 -5.78 -16.65 12.62
N ASP A 200 -5.01 -17.68 12.99
CA ASP A 200 -4.25 -17.70 14.25
C ASP A 200 -3.24 -16.54 14.32
N ASN A 201 -2.45 -16.34 13.27
CA ASN A 201 -1.54 -15.20 13.18
C ASN A 201 -2.32 -13.89 13.11
N GLY A 202 -3.44 -13.85 12.37
CA GLY A 202 -4.27 -12.65 12.25
C GLY A 202 -4.86 -12.17 13.58
N ILE A 203 -5.37 -13.08 14.41
CA ILE A 203 -5.87 -12.75 15.76
C ILE A 203 -4.75 -12.20 16.64
N ARG A 204 -3.58 -12.85 16.64
CA ARG A 204 -2.42 -12.38 17.41
C ARG A 204 -1.96 -10.99 16.97
N LEU A 205 -2.00 -10.70 15.67
CA LEU A 205 -1.69 -9.37 15.13
C LEU A 205 -2.75 -8.33 15.52
N ALA A 206 -4.04 -8.68 15.43
CA ALA A 206 -5.13 -7.80 15.86
C ALA A 206 -5.05 -7.46 17.36
N ASN A 207 -4.52 -8.37 18.18
CA ASN A 207 -4.34 -8.17 19.61
C ASN A 207 -3.16 -7.27 20.00
N LEU A 208 -2.33 -6.83 19.05
CA LEU A 208 -1.22 -5.94 19.36
C LEU A 208 -1.73 -4.55 19.80
N ASP A 209 -2.76 -4.03 19.14
CA ASP A 209 -3.45 -2.78 19.45
C ASP A 209 -4.77 -2.70 18.66
N SER A 210 -5.82 -2.11 19.23
CA SER A 210 -7.11 -1.88 18.56
C SER A 210 -7.03 -1.11 17.22
N ARG A 211 -5.95 -0.36 17.00
CA ARG A 211 -5.66 0.39 15.77
C ARG A 211 -5.01 -0.44 14.66
N VAL A 212 -4.71 -1.72 14.92
CA VAL A 212 -4.14 -2.62 13.92
C VAL A 212 -5.20 -3.07 12.92
N VAL A 213 -4.82 -3.12 11.65
CA VAL A 213 -5.62 -3.72 10.57
C VAL A 213 -4.84 -4.88 9.97
N VAL A 214 -5.44 -6.08 9.98
CA VAL A 214 -4.77 -7.31 9.52
C VAL A 214 -4.90 -7.42 8.00
N LYS A 215 -3.76 -7.45 7.31
CA LYS A 215 -3.71 -7.65 5.87
C LYS A 215 -3.75 -9.14 5.53
N VAL A 216 -4.61 -9.54 4.60
CA VAL A 216 -4.80 -10.94 4.20
C VAL A 216 -4.74 -11.06 2.67
N PRO A 217 -3.85 -11.89 2.09
CA PRO A 217 -3.79 -12.07 0.63
C PRO A 217 -5.12 -12.57 0.03
N LEU A 218 -5.52 -12.04 -1.13
CA LEU A 218 -6.74 -12.45 -1.86
C LEU A 218 -6.60 -13.80 -2.57
N THR A 219 -6.41 -14.85 -1.78
CA THR A 219 -6.50 -16.25 -2.22
C THR A 219 -7.79 -16.88 -1.71
N PHE A 220 -8.09 -18.12 -2.12
CA PHE A 220 -9.26 -18.84 -1.60
C PHE A 220 -9.20 -19.02 -0.07
N ALA A 221 -8.05 -19.50 0.45
CA ALA A 221 -7.86 -19.61 1.90
C ALA A 221 -7.85 -18.23 2.59
N GLY A 222 -7.30 -17.21 1.91
CA GLY A 222 -7.25 -15.86 2.43
C GLY A 222 -8.62 -15.21 2.57
N ILE A 223 -9.54 -15.40 1.61
CA ILE A 223 -10.89 -14.83 1.73
C ILE A 223 -11.72 -15.54 2.79
N GLU A 224 -11.54 -16.85 2.95
CA GLU A 224 -12.15 -17.61 4.06
C GLU A 224 -11.64 -17.09 5.41
N ALA A 225 -10.32 -16.93 5.57
CA ALA A 225 -9.71 -16.36 6.77
C ALA A 225 -10.17 -14.93 7.03
N ALA A 226 -10.25 -14.08 5.99
CA ALA A 226 -10.74 -12.71 6.08
C ALA A 226 -12.19 -12.68 6.58
N SER A 227 -13.08 -13.51 6.02
CA SER A 227 -14.48 -13.59 6.45
C SER A 227 -14.60 -14.05 7.91
N MET A 228 -13.82 -15.05 8.32
CA MET A 228 -13.78 -15.51 9.71
C MET A 228 -13.35 -14.39 10.65
N MET A 229 -12.25 -13.70 10.35
CA MET A 229 -11.72 -12.60 11.17
C MET A 229 -12.68 -11.41 11.23
N SER A 230 -13.28 -11.00 10.11
CA SER A 230 -14.28 -9.94 10.09
C SER A 230 -15.51 -10.28 10.93
N ASN A 231 -15.97 -11.54 10.92
CA ASN A 231 -17.06 -12.01 11.79
C ASN A 231 -16.69 -12.04 13.28
N LEU A 232 -15.40 -12.04 13.60
CA LEU A 232 -14.87 -11.88 14.96
C LEU A 232 -14.67 -10.40 15.33
N GLY A 233 -15.03 -9.44 14.47
CA GLY A 233 -14.84 -8.02 14.71
C GLY A 233 -13.41 -7.52 14.44
N ILE A 234 -12.54 -8.35 13.85
CA ILE A 234 -11.18 -7.96 13.49
C ILE A 234 -11.23 -7.11 12.22
N ARG A 235 -10.50 -5.99 12.23
CA ARG A 235 -10.34 -5.10 11.08
C ARG A 235 -9.44 -5.75 10.04
N VAL A 236 -9.96 -5.95 8.83
CA VAL A 236 -9.27 -6.68 7.76
C VAL A 236 -9.03 -5.79 6.54
N CYS A 237 -7.82 -5.89 5.99
CA CYS A 237 -7.46 -5.40 4.67
C CYS A 237 -7.15 -6.58 3.74
N THR A 238 -8.02 -6.90 2.80
CA THR A 238 -7.68 -7.88 1.75
C THR A 238 -6.62 -7.28 0.82
N THR A 239 -5.47 -7.93 0.66
CA THR A 239 -4.30 -7.40 -0.07
C THR A 239 -3.92 -8.27 -1.26
N ALA A 240 -3.00 -7.80 -2.11
CA ALA A 240 -2.63 -8.46 -3.36
C ALA A 240 -3.85 -8.64 -4.30
N CYS A 241 -4.70 -7.61 -4.37
CA CYS A 241 -5.78 -7.54 -5.34
C CYS A 241 -5.22 -7.15 -6.71
N TYR A 242 -5.62 -7.89 -7.75
CA TYR A 242 -5.17 -7.64 -9.11
C TYR A 242 -6.33 -7.54 -10.10
N SER A 243 -7.56 -7.88 -9.74
CA SER A 243 -8.69 -7.88 -10.69
C SER A 243 -9.96 -7.29 -10.07
N PRO A 244 -10.76 -6.50 -10.84
CA PRO A 244 -11.96 -5.85 -10.29
C PRO A 244 -12.96 -6.80 -9.61
N HIS A 245 -13.12 -8.02 -10.13
CA HIS A 245 -14.03 -9.00 -9.51
C HIS A 245 -13.62 -9.43 -8.10
N GLN A 246 -12.34 -9.34 -7.72
CA GLN A 246 -11.87 -9.67 -6.37
C GLN A 246 -12.33 -8.64 -5.32
N VAL A 247 -12.77 -7.45 -5.74
CA VAL A 247 -13.38 -6.47 -4.83
C VAL A 247 -14.70 -6.99 -4.29
N ILE A 248 -15.49 -7.68 -5.13
CA ILE A 248 -16.79 -8.22 -4.73
C ILE A 248 -16.61 -9.23 -3.58
N THR A 249 -15.60 -10.10 -3.67
CA THR A 249 -15.30 -11.06 -2.61
C THR A 249 -14.82 -10.35 -1.35
N SER A 250 -13.98 -9.33 -1.49
CA SER A 250 -13.45 -8.54 -0.37
C SER A 250 -14.57 -7.86 0.43
N VAL A 251 -15.50 -7.21 -0.28
CA VAL A 251 -16.68 -6.59 0.33
C VAL A 251 -17.57 -7.64 0.99
N SER A 252 -17.82 -8.77 0.32
CA SER A 252 -18.66 -9.85 0.87
C SER A 252 -18.06 -10.49 2.13
N ALA A 253 -16.74 -10.51 2.25
CA ALA A 253 -16.06 -10.99 3.45
C ALA A 253 -16.12 -10.00 4.63
N GLY A 254 -16.62 -8.78 4.43
CA GLY A 254 -16.64 -7.74 5.46
C GLY A 254 -15.29 -7.06 5.67
N ALA A 255 -14.42 -7.05 4.67
CA ALA A 255 -13.14 -6.36 4.75
C ALA A 255 -13.34 -4.83 4.81
N GLU A 256 -12.59 -4.17 5.68
CA GLU A 256 -12.57 -2.71 5.78
C GLU A 256 -11.82 -2.08 4.60
N TYR A 257 -10.79 -2.76 4.11
CA TYR A 257 -9.99 -2.32 2.97
C TYR A 257 -9.79 -3.43 1.93
N VAL A 258 -9.67 -3.02 0.67
CA VAL A 258 -9.12 -3.84 -0.42
C VAL A 258 -7.94 -3.11 -1.06
N ALA A 259 -6.78 -3.77 -1.14
CA ALA A 259 -5.53 -3.16 -1.58
C ALA A 259 -5.08 -3.68 -2.95
N PRO A 260 -5.43 -2.99 -4.06
CA PRO A 260 -4.90 -3.29 -5.38
C PRO A 260 -3.45 -2.83 -5.57
N TYR A 261 -2.65 -3.66 -6.23
CA TYR A 261 -1.23 -3.36 -6.47
C TYR A 261 -1.04 -2.78 -7.87
N LEU A 262 -1.27 -1.47 -7.98
CA LEU A 262 -1.27 -0.74 -9.24
C LEU A 262 0.02 -0.92 -10.04
N GLY A 263 1.17 -0.62 -9.45
CA GLY A 263 2.45 -0.70 -10.14
C GLY A 263 2.75 -2.11 -10.62
N ARG A 264 2.40 -3.15 -9.84
CA ARG A 264 2.59 -4.54 -10.26
C ARG A 264 1.66 -4.97 -11.39
N MET A 265 0.45 -4.42 -11.48
CA MET A 265 -0.40 -4.62 -12.66
C MET A 265 0.24 -4.01 -13.90
N ASN A 266 0.78 -2.79 -13.79
CA ASN A 266 1.48 -2.12 -14.89
C ASN A 266 2.72 -2.89 -15.33
N ASP A 267 3.54 -3.38 -14.38
CA ASP A 267 4.73 -4.19 -14.68
C ASP A 267 4.37 -5.47 -15.46
N ALA A 268 3.18 -6.02 -15.22
CA ALA A 268 2.65 -7.18 -15.93
C ALA A 268 1.97 -6.83 -17.27
N GLY A 269 2.11 -5.60 -17.77
CA GLY A 269 1.56 -5.15 -19.04
C GLY A 269 0.04 -4.91 -19.02
N ARG A 270 -0.56 -4.74 -17.84
CA ARG A 270 -2.00 -4.48 -17.67
C ARG A 270 -2.23 -3.00 -17.43
N ASP A 271 -3.43 -2.52 -17.75
CA ASP A 271 -3.87 -1.17 -17.37
C ASP A 271 -4.29 -1.15 -15.90
N GLY A 272 -3.30 -0.93 -15.01
CA GLY A 272 -3.53 -0.83 -13.58
C GLY A 272 -4.34 0.40 -13.17
N MET A 273 -4.20 1.51 -13.90
CA MET A 273 -4.96 2.74 -13.64
C MET A 273 -6.45 2.51 -13.86
N GLN A 274 -6.83 1.98 -15.03
CA GLN A 274 -8.23 1.68 -15.33
C GLN A 274 -8.78 0.60 -14.40
N SER A 275 -7.99 -0.43 -14.09
CA SER A 275 -8.39 -1.49 -13.16
C SER A 275 -8.75 -0.94 -11.78
N VAL A 276 -7.94 -0.02 -11.23
CA VAL A 276 -8.22 0.61 -9.93
C VAL A 276 -9.46 1.50 -9.97
N VAL A 277 -9.68 2.24 -11.08
CA VAL A 277 -10.89 3.05 -11.26
C VAL A 277 -12.14 2.17 -11.29
N ASP A 278 -12.09 1.03 -11.97
CA ASP A 278 -13.21 0.09 -12.02
C ASP A 278 -13.47 -0.55 -10.64
N MET A 279 -12.41 -0.87 -9.89
CA MET A 279 -12.52 -1.32 -8.49
C MET A 279 -13.21 -0.29 -7.59
N GLN A 280 -12.86 0.99 -7.72
CA GLN A 280 -13.49 2.09 -6.98
C GLN A 280 -14.98 2.20 -7.34
N LYS A 281 -15.32 2.17 -8.64
CA LYS A 281 -16.71 2.19 -9.11
C LYS A 281 -17.53 1.01 -8.60
N ILE A 282 -16.93 -0.19 -8.50
CA ILE A 282 -17.59 -1.38 -7.94
C ILE A 282 -17.94 -1.15 -6.46
N VAL A 283 -17.00 -0.66 -5.65
CA VAL A 283 -17.25 -0.32 -4.23
C VAL A 283 -18.39 0.70 -4.11
N ASP A 284 -18.32 1.79 -4.89
CA ASP A 284 -19.33 2.85 -4.87
C ASP A 284 -20.71 2.35 -5.32
N GLY A 285 -20.75 1.54 -6.38
CA GLY A 285 -21.99 0.96 -6.91
C GLY A 285 -22.66 -0.01 -5.94
N MET A 286 -21.87 -0.78 -5.17
CA MET A 286 -22.38 -1.63 -4.09
C MET A 286 -22.73 -0.84 -2.82
N ARG A 287 -22.44 0.47 -2.78
CA ARG A 287 -22.59 1.33 -1.60
C ARG A 287 -21.88 0.78 -0.36
N SER A 288 -20.77 0.08 -0.58
CA SER A 288 -19.98 -0.51 0.49
C SER A 288 -19.20 0.57 1.26
N LYS A 289 -18.91 0.30 2.52
CA LYS A 289 -17.97 1.09 3.34
C LYS A 289 -16.52 0.68 3.12
N THR A 290 -16.26 -0.48 2.51
CA THR A 290 -14.91 -0.94 2.18
C THR A 290 -14.18 0.10 1.36
N ARG A 291 -12.93 0.41 1.71
CA ARG A 291 -12.12 1.42 1.01
C ARG A 291 -11.13 0.76 0.05
N VAL A 292 -10.97 1.32 -1.14
CA VAL A 292 -9.90 0.90 -2.06
C VAL A 292 -8.59 1.57 -1.63
N LEU A 293 -7.70 0.82 -0.97
CA LEU A 293 -6.36 1.26 -0.57
C LEU A 293 -5.40 1.07 -1.74
N VAL A 294 -5.28 2.06 -2.62
CA VAL A 294 -4.40 1.95 -3.79
C VAL A 294 -2.95 1.84 -3.32
N ALA A 295 -2.28 0.75 -3.68
CA ALA A 295 -0.93 0.43 -3.27
C ALA A 295 0.01 0.24 -4.47
N SER A 296 1.31 0.11 -4.20
CA SER A 296 2.34 -0.09 -5.22
C SER A 296 2.38 1.06 -6.26
N ILE A 297 2.11 2.28 -5.82
CA ILE A 297 2.20 3.48 -6.66
C ILE A 297 3.67 3.82 -6.88
N ARG A 298 4.03 4.19 -8.12
CA ARG A 298 5.41 4.43 -8.53
C ARG A 298 5.73 5.90 -8.75
N ASP A 299 4.69 6.70 -8.96
CA ASP A 299 4.76 8.08 -9.41
C ASP A 299 3.72 8.92 -8.66
N ALA A 300 4.07 10.14 -8.25
CA ALA A 300 3.19 11.05 -7.53
C ALA A 300 1.97 11.46 -8.38
N ASP A 301 2.13 11.61 -9.70
CA ASP A 301 1.05 12.02 -10.61
C ASP A 301 -0.09 10.99 -10.66
N GLN A 302 0.22 9.72 -10.44
CA GLN A 302 -0.79 8.65 -10.36
C GLN A 302 -1.77 8.91 -9.22
N LEU A 303 -1.33 9.49 -8.10
CA LEU A 303 -2.21 9.83 -6.98
C LEU A 303 -3.22 10.89 -7.42
N ALA A 304 -2.76 11.98 -8.05
CA ALA A 304 -3.62 13.07 -8.49
C ALA A 304 -4.70 12.57 -9.47
N VAL A 305 -4.29 11.76 -10.45
CA VAL A 305 -5.19 11.20 -11.46
C VAL A 305 -6.23 10.24 -10.84
N LEU A 306 -5.83 9.41 -9.89
CA LEU A 306 -6.76 8.49 -9.21
C LEU A 306 -7.68 9.22 -8.23
N ALA A 307 -7.17 10.25 -7.54
CA ALA A 307 -7.94 11.10 -6.66
C ALA A 307 -9.05 11.83 -7.41
N ALA A 308 -8.73 12.39 -8.59
CA ALA A 308 -9.71 12.98 -9.49
C ALA A 308 -10.79 11.98 -9.99
N ARG A 309 -10.55 10.67 -9.86
CA ARG A 309 -11.47 9.58 -10.21
C ARG A 309 -12.14 8.93 -8.99
N GLY A 310 -12.07 9.56 -7.83
CA GLY A 310 -12.80 9.18 -6.62
C GLY A 310 -12.04 8.26 -5.66
N CYS A 311 -10.79 7.89 -5.96
CA CYS A 311 -9.96 7.18 -4.99
C CYS A 311 -9.53 8.15 -3.88
N ASN A 312 -9.62 7.74 -2.62
CA ASN A 312 -9.31 8.61 -1.48
C ASN A 312 -8.42 7.94 -0.43
N THR A 313 -7.91 6.75 -0.73
CA THR A 313 -7.10 5.95 0.21
C THR A 313 -5.91 5.41 -0.54
N PHE A 314 -4.72 5.79 -0.11
CA PHE A 314 -3.47 5.49 -0.81
C PHE A 314 -2.43 5.01 0.18
N THR A 315 -1.59 4.06 -0.23
CA THR A 315 -0.34 3.78 0.48
C THR A 315 0.83 3.91 -0.48
N ILE A 316 1.82 4.72 -0.09
CA ILE A 316 2.95 5.08 -0.93
C ILE A 316 4.27 4.78 -0.25
N SER A 317 5.26 4.41 -1.06
CA SER A 317 6.63 4.21 -0.56
C SER A 317 7.25 5.53 -0.07
N PRO A 318 8.23 5.48 0.85
CA PRO A 318 9.04 6.62 1.25
C PRO A 318 9.63 7.41 0.09
N LYS A 319 10.01 6.72 -1.00
CA LYS A 319 10.47 7.37 -2.22
C LYS A 319 9.39 8.27 -2.81
N VAL A 320 8.20 7.74 -3.05
CA VAL A 320 7.08 8.51 -3.64
C VAL A 320 6.61 9.60 -2.68
N ALA A 321 6.65 9.36 -1.37
CA ALA A 321 6.33 10.36 -0.35
C ALA A 321 7.17 11.63 -0.49
N ARG A 322 8.47 11.51 -0.76
CA ARG A 322 9.36 12.67 -0.97
C ARG A 322 9.03 13.46 -2.24
N LEU A 323 8.60 12.75 -3.28
CA LEU A 323 8.21 13.37 -4.55
C LEU A 323 6.91 14.20 -4.44
N LEU A 324 6.10 14.03 -3.39
CA LEU A 324 4.80 14.73 -3.28
C LEU A 324 4.92 16.26 -3.23
N THR A 325 6.06 16.78 -2.82
CA THR A 325 6.32 18.23 -2.70
C THR A 325 7.38 18.73 -3.68
N GLU A 326 7.84 17.88 -4.58
CA GLU A 326 8.90 18.23 -5.54
C GLU A 326 8.27 18.81 -6.82
N ASP A 327 8.45 20.10 -7.02
CA ASP A 327 8.10 20.83 -8.25
C ASP A 327 9.04 22.04 -8.40
N GLU A 328 9.66 22.20 -9.58
CA GLU A 328 10.68 23.23 -9.81
C GLU A 328 10.12 24.65 -9.62
N LEU A 329 8.92 24.92 -10.16
CA LEU A 329 8.28 26.22 -10.05
C LEU A 329 7.92 26.55 -8.59
N THR A 330 7.55 25.54 -7.81
CA THR A 330 7.29 25.67 -6.37
C THR A 330 8.56 26.08 -5.63
N MET A 331 9.69 25.45 -5.92
CA MET A 331 10.97 25.75 -5.27
C MET A 331 11.50 27.14 -5.63
N ASP A 332 11.37 27.52 -6.90
CA ASP A 332 11.75 28.86 -7.38
C ASP A 332 10.89 29.93 -6.71
N ALA A 333 9.56 29.75 -6.70
CA ALA A 333 8.64 30.68 -6.05
C ALA A 333 8.93 30.82 -4.55
N ALA A 334 9.12 29.71 -3.84
CA ALA A 334 9.44 29.72 -2.41
C ALA A 334 10.76 30.48 -2.12
N THR A 335 11.76 30.28 -2.98
CA THR A 335 13.04 30.97 -2.89
C THR A 335 12.88 32.47 -3.10
N ASP A 336 12.10 32.87 -4.11
CA ASP A 336 11.88 34.29 -4.42
C ASP A 336 11.04 35.00 -3.34
N PHE A 337 10.06 34.33 -2.76
CA PHE A 337 9.32 34.83 -1.59
C PHE A 337 10.25 35.05 -0.39
N ALA A 338 11.14 34.09 -0.11
CA ALA A 338 12.08 34.21 1.00
C ALA A 338 13.08 35.37 0.80
N LYS A 339 13.58 35.56 -0.43
CA LYS A 339 14.44 36.69 -0.78
C LYS A 339 13.71 38.02 -0.58
N SER A 340 12.49 38.15 -1.11
CA SER A 340 11.70 39.38 -1.02
C SER A 340 11.33 39.74 0.42
N ALA A 341 10.96 38.76 1.25
CA ALA A 341 10.68 38.98 2.66
C ALA A 341 11.95 39.46 3.41
N SER A 342 13.12 38.92 3.07
CA SER A 342 14.40 39.28 3.70
C SER A 342 14.88 40.68 3.31
N SER A 343 14.67 41.09 2.06
CA SER A 343 15.01 42.46 1.61
C SER A 343 14.10 43.50 2.26
N ASN A 344 12.81 43.20 2.46
CA ASN A 344 11.85 44.13 3.05
C ASN A 344 11.94 44.21 4.58
N SER A 345 12.42 43.16 5.26
CA SER A 345 12.62 43.15 6.72
C SER A 345 13.95 43.77 7.17
N ALA A 346 14.91 43.96 6.25
CA ALA A 346 16.09 44.78 6.50
C ALA A 346 15.74 46.27 6.72
N ASP A 347 14.60 46.72 6.19
CA ASP A 347 14.09 48.08 6.41
C ASP A 347 13.35 48.22 7.76
N GLU A 348 12.71 47.17 8.28
CA GLU A 348 12.10 47.20 9.62
C GLU A 348 13.15 47.34 10.73
N LYS A 349 14.28 46.62 10.65
CA LYS A 349 15.38 46.73 11.64
C LYS A 349 16.08 48.09 11.65
N LYS A 350 15.95 48.90 10.59
CA LYS A 350 16.46 50.29 10.57
C LYS A 350 15.50 51.30 11.18
N SER A 351 14.22 50.97 11.37
CA SER A 351 13.23 51.89 11.97
C SER A 351 12.94 51.61 13.45
N SER A 352 13.21 50.40 13.96
CA SER A 352 12.80 50.00 15.32
C SER A 352 13.87 50.15 16.41
N LEU A 353 14.97 50.87 16.17
CA LEU A 353 15.94 51.29 17.20
C LEU A 353 15.80 52.77 17.59
N GLY A 354 14.63 53.36 17.32
CA GLY A 354 14.24 54.71 17.72
C GLY A 354 13.47 54.79 19.04
N PHE A 355 13.81 53.99 20.06
CA PHE A 355 13.45 54.37 21.44
C PHE A 355 14.54 55.30 21.96
N SER A 356 14.29 56.60 21.78
CA SER A 356 15.05 57.69 22.37
C SER A 356 14.90 57.66 23.90
N MET A 357 16.08 57.70 24.55
CA MET A 357 16.45 58.15 25.91
C MET A 357 15.49 57.96 27.09
#